data_AF-A0A1V0US65-F1
#
_entry.id   AF-A0A1V0US65-F1
#
_cell.length_a   1.000
_cell.length_b   1.000
_cell.length_c   1.000
_cell.angle_alpha   90.00
_cell.angle_beta   90.00
_cell.angle_gamma   90.00
#
_symmetry.space_group_name_H-M   'P 1'
#
loop_
_entity.id
_entity.type
_entity.pdbx_description
1 polymer ?
#
loop_
_entity_poly.entity_id
_entity_poly.type
_entity_poly.pdbx_seq_one_letter_code
_entity_poly.pdbx_strand_id
1 'polypeptide(L)'
;MPSNAEDSKKDEMTPKHTRQKREVEEVMDTDDDGIYDSWEREGYTVINRVVVKWDQEKHKPLGYTKFVSDPNDAHTAGDPYTDYEKAAGIIDKAVSRVVLNPLVPAYPSIGVSMEKFIISKNKNVSEEEGKSLTISQGSSTTKSVDVGMNTSLHASLLDFGASVSASFHEGSSHTLSTEQGKGKSWSESIGLNTADSAYYNGNIRYFNRGTAPIYNAEPTTSLVLDTGKKAKTLFTVKAKENQKAQVVKPGDSYPRKGLAPISMRNMDDFGSTPIPLSYDQLNDLEKGTPLSLETDQFAGDYIKVINGNQSSPEPWTYWLTQIEQSSARLILNDGDSETERRIAARTAEGYDQETKPEVTLGEAMELTFGIPKSDKPAYKGDLIQYVFDENTAKEVKKQLKNMGDQADLQNVKLKAGMQVMLKTNLVHNGSFQNEFGDWGKSLAV
;
A
#
# COMPACT_ATOMS: atom_id res chain seq x y z
N MET A 1 -75.17 29.94 -55.30
CA MET A 1 -74.70 28.61 -54.83
C MET A 1 -73.32 28.37 -55.41
N PRO A 2 -72.38 27.71 -54.69
CA PRO A 2 -71.92 27.92 -53.30
C PRO A 2 -70.65 28.83 -53.28
N SER A 3 -70.05 29.35 -52.20
CA SER A 3 -70.19 29.30 -50.72
C SER A 3 -69.58 28.12 -49.94
N ASN A 4 -68.51 28.41 -49.19
CA ASN A 4 -67.85 27.68 -48.09
C ASN A 4 -67.07 26.40 -48.48
N ALA A 5 -65.81 26.16 -48.09
CA ALA A 5 -65.09 26.35 -46.81
C ALA A 5 -65.41 25.27 -45.76
N GLU A 6 -64.51 24.31 -45.59
CA GLU A 6 -64.38 23.53 -44.35
C GLU A 6 -62.92 23.09 -44.14
N ASP A 7 -62.46 23.19 -42.90
CA ASP A 7 -61.08 22.98 -42.45
C ASP A 7 -60.94 21.56 -41.88
N SER A 8 -59.84 20.87 -42.18
CA SER A 8 -59.53 19.59 -41.55
C SER A 8 -58.02 19.34 -41.45
N LYS A 9 -57.37 20.09 -40.55
CA LYS A 9 -56.09 19.66 -39.97
C LYS A 9 -56.24 18.25 -39.39
N LYS A 10 -55.52 17.28 -39.96
CA LYS A 10 -55.14 16.07 -39.24
C LYS A 10 -53.86 16.38 -38.47
N ASP A 11 -53.99 16.61 -37.17
CA ASP A 11 -52.84 16.54 -36.26
C ASP A 11 -52.38 15.08 -36.20
N GLU A 12 -51.31 14.76 -36.93
CA GLU A 12 -50.67 13.45 -36.87
C GLU A 12 -49.77 13.39 -35.61
N MET A 13 -50.44 13.15 -34.47
CA MET A 13 -49.85 13.09 -33.14
C MET A 13 -48.90 11.90 -33.03
N THR A 14 -47.62 12.13 -33.32
CA THR A 14 -46.55 11.11 -33.30
C THR A 14 -46.20 10.72 -31.86
N PRO A 15 -46.44 9.46 -31.42
CA PRO A 15 -46.13 9.05 -30.05
C PRO A 15 -44.80 8.28 -29.97
N LYS A 16 -44.03 8.57 -28.91
CA LYS A 16 -43.07 7.66 -28.26
C LYS A 16 -41.88 7.13 -29.10
N HIS A 17 -40.80 7.91 -29.19
CA HIS A 17 -39.44 7.34 -29.26
C HIS A 17 -38.57 7.63 -28.02
N THR A 18 -38.94 8.62 -27.20
CA THR A 18 -38.15 9.05 -26.03
C THR A 18 -38.28 8.13 -24.81
N ARG A 19 -39.38 7.35 -24.71
CA ARG A 19 -39.67 6.54 -23.51
C ARG A 19 -38.98 5.17 -23.53
N GLN A 20 -39.01 4.46 -24.67
CA GLN A 20 -38.29 3.20 -24.81
C GLN A 20 -36.77 3.37 -24.67
N LYS A 21 -36.17 4.44 -25.20
CA LYS A 21 -34.73 4.65 -25.02
C LYS A 21 -34.34 4.80 -23.55
N ARG A 22 -35.13 5.55 -22.77
CA ARG A 22 -34.92 5.71 -21.32
C ARG A 22 -35.16 4.41 -20.54
N GLU A 23 -36.24 3.68 -20.84
CA GLU A 23 -36.52 2.40 -20.19
C GLU A 23 -35.46 1.33 -20.54
N VAL A 24 -34.76 1.43 -21.68
CA VAL A 24 -33.63 0.55 -22.06
C VAL A 24 -32.31 0.99 -21.40
N GLU A 25 -32.02 2.29 -21.29
CA GLU A 25 -30.86 2.82 -20.56
C GLU A 25 -30.94 2.57 -19.04
N GLU A 26 -32.13 2.38 -18.48
CA GLU A 26 -32.33 2.08 -17.05
C GLU A 26 -32.05 0.61 -16.65
N VAL A 27 -31.93 -0.31 -17.61
CA VAL A 27 -31.75 -1.77 -17.37
C VAL A 27 -30.63 -2.41 -18.21
N MET A 28 -29.76 -1.59 -18.80
CA MET A 28 -28.54 -2.04 -19.47
C MET A 28 -27.48 -2.39 -18.42
N ASP A 29 -26.77 -3.49 -18.66
CA ASP A 29 -25.64 -4.01 -17.92
C ASP A 29 -24.65 -4.41 -19.02
N THR A 30 -23.52 -3.70 -19.12
CA THR A 30 -22.62 -3.77 -20.29
C THR A 30 -21.46 -4.75 -20.09
N ASP A 31 -21.09 -5.04 -18.84
CA ASP A 31 -19.99 -5.93 -18.46
C ASP A 31 -20.44 -7.25 -17.80
N ASP A 32 -21.75 -7.44 -17.60
CA ASP A 32 -22.40 -8.68 -17.11
C ASP A 32 -22.03 -9.01 -15.64
N ASP A 33 -21.76 -7.98 -14.83
CA ASP A 33 -21.47 -8.10 -13.39
C ASP A 33 -22.75 -8.28 -12.53
N GLY A 34 -23.91 -7.87 -13.05
CA GLY A 34 -25.20 -7.91 -12.37
C GLY A 34 -25.69 -6.57 -11.83
N ILE A 35 -25.03 -5.46 -12.17
CA ILE A 35 -25.42 -4.09 -11.83
C ILE A 35 -25.72 -3.31 -13.12
N TYR A 36 -26.75 -2.46 -13.10
CA TYR A 36 -27.07 -1.65 -14.27
C TYR A 36 -26.13 -0.44 -14.43
N ASP A 37 -25.69 -0.20 -15.65
CA ASP A 37 -24.94 0.96 -16.18
C ASP A 37 -25.27 2.29 -15.47
N SER A 38 -26.56 2.58 -15.34
CA SER A 38 -27.07 3.83 -14.78
C SER A 38 -26.92 3.90 -13.27
N TRP A 39 -26.97 2.76 -12.59
CA TRP A 39 -26.83 2.63 -11.15
C TRP A 39 -25.38 2.70 -10.71
N GLU A 40 -24.42 2.28 -11.53
CA GLU A 40 -23.00 2.43 -11.21
C GLU A 40 -22.53 3.87 -11.34
N ARG A 41 -22.99 4.56 -12.39
CA ARG A 41 -22.71 5.99 -12.63
C ARG A 41 -23.37 6.89 -11.58
N GLU A 42 -24.64 6.68 -11.26
CA GLU A 42 -25.40 7.54 -10.34
C GLU A 42 -25.29 7.10 -8.87
N GLY A 43 -25.12 5.79 -8.65
CA GLY A 43 -24.84 5.11 -7.41
C GLY A 43 -25.90 4.08 -6.99
N TYR A 44 -25.43 3.05 -6.28
CA TYR A 44 -26.23 1.91 -5.82
C TYR A 44 -25.88 1.49 -4.37
N THR A 45 -26.60 0.51 -3.85
CA THR A 45 -26.23 -0.26 -2.66
C THR A 45 -26.77 -1.68 -2.76
N VAL A 46 -26.41 -2.57 -1.83
CA VAL A 46 -26.86 -3.97 -1.82
C VAL A 46 -27.64 -4.28 -0.54
N ILE A 47 -28.86 -4.76 -0.71
CA ILE A 47 -29.78 -5.13 0.38
C ILE A 47 -30.15 -6.60 0.23
N ASN A 48 -29.81 -7.44 1.22
CA ASN A 48 -30.10 -8.89 1.19
C ASN A 48 -29.59 -9.60 -0.09
N ARG A 49 -28.44 -9.16 -0.62
CA ARG A 49 -27.86 -9.60 -1.91
C ARG A 49 -28.66 -9.21 -3.16
N VAL A 50 -29.54 -8.24 -3.06
CA VAL A 50 -30.21 -7.60 -4.20
C VAL A 50 -29.62 -6.21 -4.37
N VAL A 51 -29.10 -5.92 -5.56
CA VAL A 51 -28.64 -4.58 -5.93
C VAL A 51 -29.85 -3.65 -6.04
N VAL A 52 -29.75 -2.45 -5.49
CA VAL A 52 -30.79 -1.41 -5.61
C VAL A 52 -30.16 -0.06 -5.88
N LYS A 53 -30.83 0.77 -6.68
CA LYS A 53 -30.44 2.16 -6.92
C LYS A 53 -30.36 2.94 -5.62
N TRP A 54 -29.33 3.78 -5.47
CA TRP A 54 -29.14 4.61 -4.28
C TRP A 54 -30.27 5.61 -4.11
N ASP A 55 -30.65 5.83 -2.85
CA ASP A 55 -31.65 6.80 -2.41
C ASP A 55 -31.16 7.31 -1.06
N GLN A 56 -30.79 8.59 -1.02
CA GLN A 56 -30.15 9.20 0.14
C GLN A 56 -31.03 9.15 1.39
N GLU A 57 -32.33 9.40 1.24
CA GLU A 57 -33.27 9.56 2.35
C GLU A 57 -33.72 8.20 2.89
N LYS A 58 -33.74 7.16 2.05
CA LYS A 58 -34.08 5.79 2.48
C LYS A 58 -32.88 5.02 3.04
N HIS A 59 -31.73 5.09 2.37
CA HIS A 59 -30.63 4.16 2.62
C HIS A 59 -29.61 4.68 3.62
N LYS A 60 -29.28 5.98 3.60
CA LYS A 60 -28.29 6.56 4.53
C LYS A 60 -28.71 6.47 6.01
N PRO A 61 -29.98 6.72 6.41
CA PRO A 61 -30.39 6.58 7.81
C PRO A 61 -30.36 5.13 8.34
N LEU A 62 -30.37 4.15 7.44
CA LEU A 62 -30.26 2.72 7.77
C LEU A 62 -28.80 2.23 7.81
N GLY A 63 -27.82 3.11 7.55
CA GLY A 63 -26.40 2.77 7.58
C GLY A 63 -25.86 2.06 6.34
N TYR A 64 -26.60 2.07 5.23
CA TYR A 64 -26.10 1.57 3.94
C TYR A 64 -25.07 2.54 3.33
N THR A 65 -24.13 1.99 2.58
CA THR A 65 -23.10 2.73 1.84
C THR A 65 -23.55 2.94 0.39
N LYS A 66 -23.29 4.13 -0.15
CA LYS A 66 -23.42 4.40 -1.59
C LYS A 66 -22.15 3.89 -2.30
N PHE A 67 -22.33 3.02 -3.29
CA PHE A 67 -21.27 2.58 -4.19
C PHE A 67 -21.41 3.21 -5.57
N VAL A 68 -20.30 3.28 -6.29
CA VAL A 68 -20.17 3.63 -7.72
C VAL A 68 -19.03 2.79 -8.30
N SER A 69 -19.13 2.38 -9.56
CA SER A 69 -18.19 1.49 -10.28
C SER A 69 -18.07 1.91 -11.75
N ASP A 70 -17.20 1.25 -12.52
CA ASP A 70 -17.03 1.43 -13.96
C ASP A 70 -17.98 0.50 -14.73
N PRO A 71 -19.02 1.02 -15.41
CA PRO A 71 -20.03 0.24 -16.13
C PRO A 71 -19.54 -0.38 -17.46
N ASN A 72 -18.24 -0.59 -17.60
CA ASN A 72 -17.61 -1.26 -18.74
C ASN A 72 -16.53 -2.25 -18.27
N ASP A 73 -16.38 -2.47 -16.96
CA ASP A 73 -15.40 -3.36 -16.36
C ASP A 73 -15.95 -3.90 -15.03
N ALA A 74 -16.49 -5.12 -15.09
CA ALA A 74 -17.02 -5.90 -13.97
C ALA A 74 -16.06 -6.01 -12.77
N HIS A 75 -14.77 -5.69 -12.96
CA HIS A 75 -13.73 -5.63 -11.95
C HIS A 75 -13.14 -4.22 -11.87
N THR A 76 -13.92 -3.18 -11.51
CA THR A 76 -13.50 -1.75 -11.50
C THR A 76 -12.12 -1.46 -10.90
N ALA A 77 -11.70 -2.19 -9.86
CA ALA A 77 -10.39 -2.02 -9.21
C ALA A 77 -9.29 -2.97 -9.71
N GLY A 78 -9.55 -3.77 -10.75
CA GLY A 78 -8.63 -4.74 -11.36
C GLY A 78 -8.32 -5.96 -10.49
N ASP A 79 -9.16 -6.28 -9.50
CA ASP A 79 -8.95 -7.40 -8.57
C ASP A 79 -9.84 -8.62 -8.89
N PRO A 80 -9.58 -9.82 -8.32
CA PRO A 80 -10.29 -11.05 -8.71
C PRO A 80 -11.80 -11.09 -8.39
N TYR A 81 -12.34 -10.10 -7.68
CA TYR A 81 -13.74 -10.02 -7.28
C TYR A 81 -14.50 -9.01 -8.14
N THR A 82 -15.75 -9.32 -8.52
CA THR A 82 -16.58 -8.35 -9.24
C THR A 82 -17.11 -7.27 -8.30
N ASP A 83 -17.59 -6.17 -8.85
CA ASP A 83 -18.12 -5.06 -8.05
C ASP A 83 -19.39 -5.45 -7.28
N TYR A 84 -20.26 -6.27 -7.88
CA TYR A 84 -21.33 -6.97 -7.16
C TYR A 84 -20.80 -7.88 -6.04
N GLU A 85 -19.80 -8.76 -6.28
CA GLU A 85 -19.25 -9.64 -5.23
C GLU A 85 -18.71 -8.83 -4.04
N LYS A 86 -18.04 -7.71 -4.32
CA LYS A 86 -17.49 -6.78 -3.32
C LYS A 86 -18.60 -6.07 -2.54
N ALA A 87 -19.54 -5.41 -3.23
CA ALA A 87 -20.64 -4.69 -2.62
C ALA A 87 -21.60 -5.60 -1.83
N ALA A 88 -21.79 -6.85 -2.27
CA ALA A 88 -22.59 -7.87 -1.58
C ALA A 88 -21.83 -8.61 -0.46
N GLY A 89 -20.53 -8.40 -0.33
CA GLY A 89 -19.67 -9.07 0.66
C GLY A 89 -19.50 -10.58 0.42
N ILE A 90 -19.55 -11.02 -0.84
CA ILE A 90 -19.35 -12.41 -1.29
C ILE A 90 -17.86 -12.62 -1.61
N ILE A 91 -17.01 -12.30 -0.63
CA ILE A 91 -15.54 -12.35 -0.72
C ILE A 91 -14.97 -13.21 0.42
N ASP A 92 -13.68 -13.58 0.36
CA ASP A 92 -13.02 -14.23 1.50
C ASP A 92 -13.13 -13.33 2.74
N LYS A 93 -13.62 -13.89 3.85
CA LYS A 93 -13.83 -13.19 5.13
C LYS A 93 -12.54 -12.70 5.80
N ALA A 94 -11.38 -13.13 5.32
CA ALA A 94 -10.08 -12.58 5.72
C ALA A 94 -9.68 -11.32 4.92
N VAL A 95 -10.42 -10.94 3.88
CA VAL A 95 -10.26 -9.65 3.19
C VAL A 95 -10.77 -8.50 4.07
N SER A 96 -10.08 -7.37 4.03
CA SER A 96 -10.40 -6.16 4.78
C SER A 96 -11.70 -5.52 4.29
N ARG A 97 -12.55 -5.05 5.21
CA ARG A 97 -13.88 -4.49 4.90
C ARG A 97 -13.86 -3.23 4.01
N VAL A 98 -12.71 -2.56 3.86
CA VAL A 98 -12.58 -1.42 2.92
C VAL A 98 -12.79 -1.85 1.46
N VAL A 99 -12.52 -3.12 1.14
CA VAL A 99 -12.69 -3.74 -0.20
C VAL A 99 -14.17 -3.95 -0.56
N LEU A 100 -15.10 -3.81 0.39
CA LEU A 100 -16.53 -3.80 0.07
C LEU A 100 -16.92 -2.61 -0.81
N ASN A 101 -16.05 -1.59 -0.93
CA ASN A 101 -16.18 -0.57 -1.96
C ASN A 101 -15.53 -1.07 -3.27
N PRO A 102 -16.27 -1.09 -4.41
CA PRO A 102 -15.78 -1.40 -5.75
C PRO A 102 -14.42 -0.79 -6.10
N LEU A 103 -14.19 0.48 -5.74
CA LEU A 103 -12.99 1.24 -6.08
C LEU A 103 -11.74 0.81 -5.29
N VAL A 104 -11.88 0.04 -4.20
CA VAL A 104 -10.74 -0.36 -3.35
C VAL A 104 -10.37 -1.81 -3.67
N PRO A 105 -9.19 -2.09 -4.27
CA PRO A 105 -8.85 -3.45 -4.69
C PRO A 105 -8.60 -4.39 -3.52
N ALA A 106 -8.93 -5.67 -3.73
CA ALA A 106 -8.47 -6.81 -2.93
C ALA A 106 -7.04 -7.22 -3.35
N TYR A 107 -6.02 -6.93 -2.53
CA TYR A 107 -4.65 -7.37 -2.82
C TYR A 107 -3.79 -7.54 -1.57
N PRO A 108 -2.83 -8.49 -1.53
CA PRO A 108 -1.79 -8.54 -0.53
C PRO A 108 -0.67 -7.52 -0.86
N SER A 109 -0.07 -6.92 0.16
CA SER A 109 1.20 -6.19 0.03
C SER A 109 2.18 -6.79 1.03
N ILE A 110 3.06 -7.69 0.54
CA ILE A 110 3.94 -8.51 1.37
C ILE A 110 5.33 -7.90 1.41
N GLY A 111 5.89 -7.87 2.63
CA GLY A 111 7.30 -7.57 2.82
C GLY A 111 7.92 -8.37 3.95
N VAL A 112 9.24 -8.28 4.04
CA VAL A 112 10.06 -8.96 5.03
C VAL A 112 10.71 -7.93 5.96
N SER A 113 10.44 -8.07 7.26
CA SER A 113 11.06 -7.27 8.32
C SER A 113 12.15 -8.09 9.03
N MET A 114 13.20 -7.43 9.53
CA MET A 114 14.20 -8.06 10.38
C MET A 114 14.06 -7.57 11.83
N GLU A 115 14.05 -8.52 12.77
CA GLU A 115 13.95 -8.28 14.22
C GLU A 115 15.30 -8.39 14.94
N LYS A 116 16.19 -9.28 14.47
CA LYS A 116 17.56 -9.42 14.98
C LYS A 116 18.54 -9.69 13.83
N PHE A 117 19.73 -9.13 13.95
CA PHE A 117 20.87 -9.35 13.07
C PHE A 117 21.96 -10.05 13.87
N ILE A 118 22.26 -11.32 13.58
CA ILE A 118 23.27 -12.11 14.28
C ILE A 118 24.45 -12.35 13.35
N ILE A 119 25.66 -12.15 13.88
CA ILE A 119 26.92 -12.38 13.18
C ILE A 119 27.74 -13.42 13.96
N SER A 120 28.31 -14.42 13.29
CA SER A 120 29.23 -15.40 13.90
C SER A 120 30.53 -15.53 13.11
N LYS A 121 31.62 -15.96 13.77
CA LYS A 121 32.85 -16.38 13.05
C LYS A 121 32.73 -17.79 12.45
N ASN A 122 31.95 -18.67 13.08
CA ASN A 122 31.75 -20.05 12.65
C ASN A 122 30.49 -20.18 11.76
N LYS A 123 30.55 -21.08 10.77
CA LYS A 123 29.45 -21.36 9.82
C LYS A 123 28.19 -21.96 10.46
N ASN A 124 28.36 -22.70 11.55
CA ASN A 124 27.33 -23.51 12.19
C ASN A 124 27.20 -23.13 13.68
N VAL A 125 26.51 -22.02 13.99
CA VAL A 125 26.37 -21.55 15.39
C VAL A 125 24.91 -21.27 15.73
N SER A 126 24.38 -22.07 16.67
CA SER A 126 23.36 -21.62 17.63
C SER A 126 24.06 -20.81 18.74
N GLU A 127 23.33 -19.93 19.45
CA GLU A 127 23.84 -18.88 20.35
C GLU A 127 24.85 -19.30 21.46
N GLU A 128 25.14 -20.59 21.61
CA GLU A 128 25.99 -21.18 22.66
C GLU A 128 27.51 -21.25 22.32
N GLU A 129 27.91 -21.27 21.04
CA GLU A 129 29.34 -21.27 20.67
C GLU A 129 29.97 -19.86 20.64
N GLY A 130 30.26 -19.32 21.83
CA GLY A 130 31.29 -18.35 22.26
C GLY A 130 31.94 -17.26 21.34
N LYS A 131 31.55 -17.09 20.07
CA LYS A 131 32.07 -16.12 19.08
C LYS A 131 30.96 -15.65 18.12
N SER A 132 29.82 -15.29 18.70
CA SER A 132 28.70 -14.65 18.00
C SER A 132 28.34 -13.32 18.65
N LEU A 133 27.85 -12.39 17.84
CA LEU A 133 27.35 -11.08 18.26
C LEU A 133 25.90 -10.92 17.76
N THR A 134 24.98 -10.65 18.68
CA THR A 134 23.57 -10.38 18.37
C THR A 134 23.30 -8.88 18.46
N ILE A 135 22.88 -8.29 17.35
CA ILE A 135 22.49 -6.89 17.25
C ILE A 135 20.97 -6.83 17.11
N SER A 136 20.32 -6.16 18.06
CA SER A 136 18.87 -5.90 18.08
C SER A 136 18.67 -4.39 18.13
N GLN A 137 18.19 -3.78 17.04
CA GLN A 137 17.90 -2.34 16.95
C GLN A 137 16.63 -2.09 16.14
N GLY A 138 16.02 -0.92 16.31
CA GLY A 138 14.74 -0.56 15.69
C GLY A 138 14.83 -0.46 14.17
N SER A 139 14.12 -1.35 13.47
CA SER A 139 13.89 -1.27 12.04
C SER A 139 12.72 -0.32 11.72
N SER A 140 12.78 0.33 10.55
CA SER A 140 11.71 1.18 10.04
C SER A 140 11.72 1.19 8.52
N THR A 141 10.54 1.36 7.94
CA THR A 141 10.27 1.25 6.50
C THR A 141 10.28 2.57 5.76
N THR A 142 10.10 3.71 6.44
CA THR A 142 10.22 5.02 5.79
C THR A 142 11.61 5.64 5.87
N LYS A 143 12.56 5.06 6.63
CA LYS A 143 13.93 5.61 6.75
C LYS A 143 14.59 5.84 5.38
N SER A 144 14.39 4.94 4.41
CA SER A 144 14.84 5.11 3.03
C SER A 144 14.17 6.31 2.34
N VAL A 145 12.84 6.42 2.46
CA VAL A 145 12.03 7.53 1.92
C VAL A 145 12.44 8.88 2.50
N ASP A 146 12.72 8.94 3.81
CA ASP A 146 13.18 10.15 4.52
C ASP A 146 14.57 10.59 4.04
N VAL A 147 15.51 9.64 3.87
CA VAL A 147 16.86 9.92 3.33
C VAL A 147 16.82 10.46 1.90
N GLY A 148 15.82 10.07 1.10
CA GLY A 148 15.63 10.57 -0.27
C GLY A 148 14.80 11.85 -0.41
N MET A 149 14.37 12.48 0.68
CA MET A 149 13.59 13.73 0.61
C MET A 149 14.43 14.90 0.07
N ASN A 150 13.93 15.58 -0.96
CA ASN A 150 14.59 16.75 -1.52
C ASN A 150 13.77 18.02 -1.27
N THR A 151 14.25 18.85 -0.34
CA THR A 151 13.62 20.12 0.05
C THR A 151 13.72 21.22 -1.02
N SER A 152 14.59 21.08 -2.02
CA SER A 152 14.90 22.16 -2.98
C SER A 152 14.05 22.15 -4.27
N LEU A 153 13.46 21.02 -4.66
CA LEU A 153 12.87 20.88 -6.00
C LEU A 153 11.44 21.47 -6.15
N HIS A 154 10.64 21.57 -5.07
CA HIS A 154 9.22 21.92 -5.17
C HIS A 154 8.73 22.87 -4.05
N ALA A 155 9.29 24.08 -3.97
CA ALA A 155 8.85 25.11 -3.00
C ALA A 155 7.32 25.30 -2.93
N SER A 156 6.64 25.33 -4.08
CA SER A 156 5.18 25.50 -4.19
C SER A 156 4.33 24.32 -3.69
N LEU A 157 4.93 23.25 -3.17
CA LEU A 157 4.23 22.15 -2.48
C LEU A 157 4.42 22.23 -0.97
N LEU A 158 5.45 22.95 -0.49
CA LEU A 158 5.68 23.21 0.93
C LEU A 158 4.56 24.06 1.53
N ASP A 159 3.99 24.98 0.73
CA ASP A 159 2.82 25.80 1.09
C ASP A 159 1.58 24.95 1.47
N PHE A 160 1.53 23.69 0.98
CA PHE A 160 0.48 22.71 1.28
C PHE A 160 0.94 21.61 2.26
N GLY A 161 2.08 21.78 2.94
CA GLY A 161 2.62 20.79 3.88
C GLY A 161 3.08 19.49 3.22
N ALA A 162 3.41 19.53 1.92
CA ALA A 162 3.82 18.37 1.14
C ALA A 162 5.32 18.37 0.81
N SER A 163 5.90 17.17 0.76
CA SER A 163 7.32 16.92 0.44
C SER A 163 7.47 15.95 -0.73
N VAL A 164 8.67 15.89 -1.32
CA VAL A 164 8.97 15.03 -2.47
C VAL A 164 10.19 14.16 -2.14
N SER A 165 10.10 12.85 -2.36
CA SER A 165 11.21 11.91 -2.18
C SER A 165 11.59 11.24 -3.49
N ALA A 166 12.89 11.28 -3.82
CA ALA A 166 13.46 10.62 -5.00
C ALA A 166 13.76 9.12 -4.77
N SER A 167 13.36 8.58 -3.62
CA SER A 167 13.51 7.16 -3.24
C SER A 167 12.18 6.46 -2.95
N PHE A 168 11.06 7.17 -3.14
CA PHE A 168 9.73 6.60 -2.94
C PHE A 168 9.28 5.87 -4.21
N HIS A 169 9.27 4.54 -4.13
CA HIS A 169 8.97 3.63 -5.23
C HIS A 169 8.11 2.44 -4.77
N GLU A 170 7.76 1.59 -5.73
CA GLU A 170 7.03 0.35 -5.54
C GLU A 170 7.88 -0.71 -4.78
N GLY A 171 7.23 -1.72 -4.21
CA GLY A 171 7.86 -2.72 -3.33
C GLY A 171 7.88 -2.31 -1.85
N SER A 172 8.63 -3.07 -1.04
CA SER A 172 8.83 -2.78 0.39
C SER A 172 10.30 -2.89 0.81
N SER A 173 10.75 -1.93 1.62
CA SER A 173 12.10 -1.89 2.19
C SER A 173 12.03 -1.73 3.71
N HIS A 174 12.85 -2.50 4.44
CA HIS A 174 13.00 -2.44 5.90
C HIS A 174 14.43 -2.09 6.26
N THR A 175 14.69 -0.83 6.64
CA THR A 175 16.01 -0.39 7.05
C THR A 175 16.23 -0.61 8.55
N LEU A 176 17.26 -1.38 8.89
CA LEU A 176 17.91 -1.39 10.19
C LEU A 176 18.92 -0.25 10.25
N SER A 177 18.84 0.55 11.32
CA SER A 177 19.99 1.35 11.77
C SER A 177 20.82 0.52 12.74
N THR A 178 22.15 0.66 12.66
CA THR A 178 23.09 0.00 13.56
C THR A 178 24.03 1.03 14.17
N GLU A 179 23.69 1.55 15.34
CA GLU A 179 24.59 2.42 16.11
C GLU A 179 25.43 1.60 17.12
N GLN A 180 26.75 1.75 17.06
CA GLN A 180 27.66 1.16 18.04
C GLN A 180 27.86 2.12 19.22
N GLY A 181 27.61 1.66 20.44
CA GLY A 181 28.07 2.35 21.65
C GLY A 181 29.60 2.24 21.79
N LYS A 182 30.26 3.24 22.39
CA LYS A 182 31.72 3.30 22.56
C LYS A 182 32.26 2.00 23.20
N GLY A 183 32.93 1.15 22.42
CA GLY A 183 33.34 -0.19 22.83
C GLY A 183 34.32 -0.86 21.85
N LYS A 184 34.53 -2.17 21.99
CA LYS A 184 35.32 -2.98 21.05
C LYS A 184 34.62 -3.12 19.70
N SER A 185 35.40 -3.33 18.64
CA SER A 185 34.82 -3.54 17.31
C SER A 185 34.06 -4.86 17.23
N TRP A 186 33.14 -4.96 16.27
CA TRP A 186 32.42 -6.21 16.01
C TRP A 186 33.39 -7.28 15.54
N SER A 187 34.34 -6.92 14.66
CA SER A 187 35.40 -7.82 14.19
C SER A 187 36.31 -8.32 15.32
N GLU A 188 36.71 -7.47 16.25
CA GLU A 188 37.47 -7.85 17.46
C GLU A 188 36.64 -8.77 18.37
N SER A 189 35.35 -8.48 18.53
CA SER A 189 34.46 -9.18 19.46
C SER A 189 34.22 -10.64 19.05
N ILE A 190 34.14 -10.93 17.75
CA ILE A 190 34.06 -12.31 17.22
C ILE A 190 35.42 -12.85 16.74
N GLY A 191 36.49 -12.07 16.87
CA GLY A 191 37.88 -12.47 16.59
C GLY A 191 38.16 -12.75 15.11
N LEU A 192 37.65 -11.93 14.20
CA LEU A 192 37.92 -11.99 12.76
C LEU A 192 39.21 -11.24 12.38
N ASN A 193 39.99 -11.84 11.49
CA ASN A 193 41.03 -11.15 10.74
C ASN A 193 40.48 -10.63 9.40
N THR A 194 41.23 -9.77 8.71
CA THR A 194 40.83 -9.21 7.41
C THR A 194 40.69 -10.23 6.27
N ALA A 195 41.30 -11.42 6.42
CA ALA A 195 41.16 -12.54 5.49
C ALA A 195 40.01 -13.52 5.85
N ASP A 196 39.38 -13.34 7.01
CA ASP A 196 38.24 -14.16 7.43
C ASP A 196 36.91 -13.54 6.97
N SER A 197 35.88 -14.38 6.81
CA SER A 197 34.48 -13.93 6.66
C SER A 197 33.69 -14.17 7.94
N ALA A 198 32.80 -13.24 8.27
CA ALA A 198 31.73 -13.48 9.21
C ALA A 198 30.57 -14.25 8.54
N TYR A 199 29.65 -14.80 9.31
CA TYR A 199 28.43 -15.43 8.80
C TYR A 199 27.19 -14.77 9.39
N TYR A 200 26.21 -14.51 8.54
CA TYR A 200 24.96 -13.86 8.90
C TYR A 200 23.86 -14.85 9.26
N ASN A 201 23.09 -14.53 10.28
CA ASN A 201 21.80 -15.11 10.59
C ASN A 201 20.82 -13.99 10.97
N GLY A 202 19.86 -13.72 10.10
CA GLY A 202 18.80 -12.74 10.35
C GLY A 202 17.55 -13.41 10.87
N ASN A 203 16.98 -12.87 11.94
CA ASN A 203 15.66 -13.24 12.40
C ASN A 203 14.63 -12.36 11.71
N ILE A 204 13.82 -12.95 10.84
CA ILE A 204 12.87 -12.24 9.97
C ILE A 204 11.41 -12.59 10.26
N ARG A 205 10.53 -11.65 9.92
CA ARG A 205 9.07 -11.83 9.97
C ARG A 205 8.42 -11.20 8.76
N TYR A 206 7.55 -11.95 8.09
CA TYR A 206 6.71 -11.43 7.01
C TYR A 206 5.53 -10.68 7.60
N PHE A 207 5.03 -9.70 6.88
CA PHE A 207 3.81 -8.96 7.20
C PHE A 207 3.02 -8.69 5.91
N ASN A 208 1.73 -8.41 6.05
CA ASN A 208 0.87 -8.00 4.94
C ASN A 208 0.24 -6.64 5.23
N ARG A 209 0.59 -5.61 4.45
CA ARG A 209 0.06 -4.23 4.59
C ARG A 209 -1.21 -3.98 3.80
N GLY A 210 -1.52 -4.87 2.86
CA GLY A 210 -2.59 -4.71 1.88
C GLY A 210 -3.98 -4.93 2.46
N THR A 211 -4.89 -5.37 1.60
CA THR A 211 -6.32 -5.53 1.87
C THR A 211 -6.80 -6.98 1.78
N ALA A 212 -6.11 -7.86 1.07
CA ALA A 212 -6.46 -9.28 0.93
C ALA A 212 -5.41 -10.21 1.56
N PRO A 213 -5.80 -11.41 2.04
CA PRO A 213 -4.84 -12.42 2.47
C PRO A 213 -4.04 -12.95 1.29
N ILE A 214 -2.82 -13.41 1.55
CA ILE A 214 -2.08 -14.27 0.64
C ILE A 214 -2.03 -15.68 1.23
N TYR A 215 -2.25 -16.69 0.39
CA TYR A 215 -2.04 -18.10 0.70
C TYR A 215 -0.72 -18.57 0.09
N ASN A 216 -0.05 -19.55 0.71
CA ASN A 216 1.22 -20.12 0.22
C ASN A 216 2.31 -19.07 -0.12
N ALA A 217 2.47 -18.06 0.73
CA ALA A 217 3.33 -16.91 0.43
C ALA A 217 4.82 -17.27 0.40
N GLU A 218 5.48 -16.91 -0.70
CA GLU A 218 6.90 -17.09 -0.95
C GLU A 218 7.54 -15.75 -1.39
N PRO A 219 7.91 -14.85 -0.45
CA PRO A 219 8.61 -13.62 -0.79
C PRO A 219 10.04 -13.89 -1.29
N THR A 220 10.51 -13.02 -2.19
CA THR A 220 11.92 -12.93 -2.61
C THR A 220 12.49 -11.64 -2.04
N THR A 221 13.48 -11.77 -1.15
CA THR A 221 14.08 -10.62 -0.45
C THR A 221 15.60 -10.56 -0.66
N SER A 222 16.09 -9.33 -0.80
CA SER A 222 17.50 -8.99 -0.91
C SER A 222 17.96 -8.28 0.36
N LEU A 223 19.12 -8.68 0.89
CA LEU A 223 19.81 -7.90 1.91
C LEU A 223 20.74 -6.90 1.22
N VAL A 224 20.57 -5.62 1.49
CA VAL A 224 21.23 -4.52 0.80
C VAL A 224 21.96 -3.63 1.81
N LEU A 225 23.24 -3.36 1.55
CA LEU A 225 24.08 -2.48 2.35
C LEU A 225 24.19 -1.10 1.69
N ASP A 226 24.08 -0.04 2.49
CA ASP A 226 23.94 1.36 2.03
C ASP A 226 22.61 1.57 1.26
N THR A 227 22.33 2.80 0.84
CA THR A 227 21.05 3.21 0.25
C THR A 227 21.24 3.99 -1.07
N GLY A 228 20.19 4.04 -1.88
CA GLY A 228 20.20 4.77 -3.15
C GLY A 228 21.33 4.33 -4.09
N LYS A 229 22.05 5.29 -4.70
CA LYS A 229 23.09 5.00 -5.72
C LYS A 229 24.34 4.27 -5.20
N LYS A 230 24.48 4.07 -3.89
CA LYS A 230 25.58 3.32 -3.28
C LYS A 230 25.17 1.92 -2.79
N ALA A 231 23.89 1.59 -2.87
CA ALA A 231 23.34 0.31 -2.44
C ALA A 231 24.11 -0.87 -3.06
N LYS A 232 24.48 -1.84 -2.23
CA LYS A 232 25.14 -3.09 -2.62
C LYS A 232 24.31 -4.27 -2.13
N THR A 233 23.73 -5.03 -3.05
CA THR A 233 23.10 -6.31 -2.72
C THR A 233 24.15 -7.27 -2.19
N LEU A 234 24.01 -7.68 -0.93
CA LEU A 234 24.85 -8.68 -0.29
C LEU A 234 24.43 -10.09 -0.71
N PHE A 235 23.12 -10.34 -0.76
CA PHE A 235 22.51 -11.56 -1.27
C PHE A 235 21.02 -11.36 -1.58
N THR A 236 20.44 -12.31 -2.32
CA THR A 236 19.00 -12.43 -2.58
C THR A 236 18.56 -13.85 -2.26
N VAL A 237 17.46 -14.01 -1.52
CA VAL A 237 16.87 -15.29 -1.13
C VAL A 237 15.38 -15.29 -1.46
N LYS A 238 14.94 -16.29 -2.22
CA LYS A 238 13.51 -16.65 -2.32
C LYS A 238 13.15 -17.59 -1.17
N ALA A 239 12.01 -17.39 -0.53
CA ALA A 239 11.47 -18.33 0.45
C ALA A 239 11.29 -19.74 -0.15
N LYS A 240 11.50 -20.77 0.67
CA LYS A 240 11.38 -22.20 0.30
C LYS A 240 10.37 -22.88 1.23
N GLU A 241 10.14 -24.18 1.07
CA GLU A 241 9.12 -24.94 1.84
C GLU A 241 9.13 -24.68 3.35
N ASN A 242 10.31 -24.61 3.99
CA ASN A 242 10.43 -24.37 5.44
C ASN A 242 10.18 -22.91 5.88
N GLN A 243 10.10 -21.98 4.92
CA GLN A 243 9.81 -20.56 5.15
C GLN A 243 8.46 -20.14 4.52
N LYS A 244 7.81 -21.01 3.74
CA LYS A 244 6.54 -20.73 3.06
C LYS A 244 5.42 -20.50 4.08
N ALA A 245 4.79 -19.34 4.02
CA ALA A 245 3.67 -19.01 4.90
C ALA A 245 2.36 -19.55 4.32
N GLN A 246 1.71 -20.49 4.98
CA GLN A 246 0.41 -21.03 4.53
C GLN A 246 -0.64 -19.94 4.33
N VAL A 247 -0.67 -18.93 5.21
CA VAL A 247 -1.51 -17.73 5.07
C VAL A 247 -0.89 -16.53 5.79
N VAL A 248 -0.95 -15.35 5.17
CA VAL A 248 -0.66 -14.05 5.82
C VAL A 248 -1.83 -13.09 5.57
N LYS A 249 -2.64 -12.84 6.59
CA LYS A 249 -3.83 -11.98 6.51
C LYS A 249 -3.45 -10.49 6.51
N PRO A 250 -4.32 -9.59 6.03
CA PRO A 250 -4.12 -8.14 6.15
C PRO A 250 -3.86 -7.71 7.61
N GLY A 251 -2.80 -6.96 7.85
CA GLY A 251 -2.36 -6.50 9.18
C GLY A 251 -1.68 -7.57 10.06
N ASP A 252 -1.74 -8.84 9.67
CA ASP A 252 -1.09 -9.95 10.37
C ASP A 252 0.37 -10.14 9.90
N SER A 253 1.08 -11.02 10.62
CA SER A 253 2.46 -11.38 10.36
C SER A 253 2.68 -12.90 10.32
N TYR A 254 3.70 -13.36 9.61
CA TYR A 254 4.19 -14.74 9.68
C TYR A 254 5.67 -14.79 10.12
N PRO A 255 5.99 -15.47 11.23
CA PRO A 255 5.07 -16.06 12.21
C PRO A 255 4.23 -14.97 12.91
N ARG A 256 3.13 -15.34 13.56
CA ARG A 256 2.28 -14.36 14.28
C ARG A 256 3.06 -13.62 15.36
N LYS A 257 2.72 -12.36 15.62
CA LYS A 257 3.29 -11.58 16.73
C LYS A 257 3.20 -12.37 18.05
N GLY A 258 4.27 -12.35 18.84
CA GLY A 258 4.43 -13.16 20.05
C GLY A 258 5.06 -14.56 19.82
N LEU A 259 5.13 -15.06 18.58
CA LEU A 259 5.93 -16.23 18.23
C LEU A 259 7.34 -15.82 17.79
N ALA A 260 8.31 -16.71 17.98
CA ALA A 260 9.67 -16.52 17.51
C ALA A 260 9.70 -16.29 15.96
N PRO A 261 10.55 -15.37 15.46
CA PRO A 261 10.73 -15.12 14.03
C PRO A 261 11.42 -16.29 13.30
N ILE A 262 11.37 -16.28 11.97
CA ILE A 262 12.06 -17.24 11.10
C ILE A 262 13.56 -16.91 11.08
N SER A 263 14.42 -17.92 11.15
CA SER A 263 15.86 -17.76 10.89
C SER A 263 16.15 -17.81 9.39
N MET A 264 16.73 -16.74 8.85
CA MET A 264 17.27 -16.63 7.51
C MET A 264 18.79 -16.54 7.58
N ARG A 265 19.45 -17.68 7.37
CA ARG A 265 20.93 -17.82 7.47
C ARG A 265 21.57 -18.48 6.25
N ASN A 266 20.77 -18.98 5.30
CA ASN A 266 21.23 -19.77 4.16
C ASN A 266 20.81 -19.17 2.82
N MET A 267 21.64 -19.35 1.79
CA MET A 267 21.41 -18.88 0.41
C MET A 267 20.76 -19.90 -0.52
N ASP A 268 20.90 -21.20 -0.22
CA ASP A 268 20.58 -22.29 -1.15
C ASP A 268 19.27 -23.02 -0.82
N ASP A 269 18.75 -23.72 -1.83
CA ASP A 269 17.46 -24.44 -1.78
C ASP A 269 17.38 -25.51 -0.68
N PHE A 270 18.55 -25.98 -0.19
CA PHE A 270 18.67 -27.06 0.79
C PHE A 270 19.04 -26.57 2.20
N GLY A 271 19.26 -25.27 2.42
CA GLY A 271 19.61 -24.73 3.74
C GLY A 271 21.01 -25.12 4.23
N SER A 272 21.95 -25.32 3.31
CA SER A 272 23.33 -25.80 3.57
C SER A 272 24.41 -24.73 3.44
N THR A 273 24.24 -23.72 2.58
CA THR A 273 25.26 -22.68 2.32
C THR A 273 24.98 -21.45 3.17
N PRO A 274 25.78 -21.14 4.20
CA PRO A 274 25.57 -19.96 5.03
C PRO A 274 25.97 -18.69 4.29
N ILE A 275 25.36 -17.56 4.67
CA ILE A 275 25.62 -16.24 4.08
C ILE A 275 26.92 -15.66 4.65
N PRO A 276 27.99 -15.45 3.86
CA PRO A 276 29.21 -14.79 4.32
C PRO A 276 29.11 -13.26 4.25
N LEU A 277 29.78 -12.58 5.17
CA LEU A 277 30.07 -11.15 5.14
C LEU A 277 31.58 -10.92 5.16
N SER A 278 32.10 -10.04 4.32
CA SER A 278 33.51 -9.66 4.34
C SER A 278 33.85 -8.77 5.53
N TYR A 279 35.15 -8.69 5.88
CA TYR A 279 35.63 -7.76 6.90
C TYR A 279 35.21 -6.31 6.63
N ASP A 280 35.27 -5.87 5.37
CA ASP A 280 34.90 -4.50 4.99
C ASP A 280 33.39 -4.26 5.12
N GLN A 281 32.55 -5.22 4.70
CA GLN A 281 31.10 -5.14 4.89
C GLN A 281 30.72 -5.07 6.38
N LEU A 282 31.40 -5.85 7.22
CA LEU A 282 31.22 -5.82 8.67
C LEU A 282 31.62 -4.46 9.28
N ASN A 283 32.75 -3.92 8.84
CA ASN A 283 33.28 -2.62 9.26
C ASN A 283 32.40 -1.45 8.78
N ASP A 284 31.77 -1.55 7.61
CA ASP A 284 30.81 -0.57 7.12
C ASP A 284 29.51 -0.58 7.94
N LEU A 285 28.98 -1.77 8.27
CA LEU A 285 27.83 -1.94 9.16
C LEU A 285 28.09 -1.38 10.57
N GLU A 286 29.26 -1.67 11.13
CA GLU A 286 29.66 -1.20 12.47
C GLU A 286 29.72 0.34 12.56
N LYS A 287 30.14 1.02 11.49
CA LYS A 287 30.14 2.49 11.38
C LYS A 287 28.74 3.09 11.16
N GLY A 288 27.69 2.28 11.15
CA GLY A 288 26.31 2.72 10.93
C GLY A 288 25.92 2.90 9.47
N THR A 289 26.61 2.26 8.52
CA THR A 289 26.09 2.12 7.15
C THR A 289 24.76 1.36 7.22
N PRO A 290 23.65 1.91 6.71
CA PRO A 290 22.33 1.29 6.86
C PRO A 290 22.25 -0.05 6.14
N LEU A 291 21.43 -0.93 6.70
CA LEU A 291 21.18 -2.27 6.17
C LEU A 291 19.69 -2.44 5.91
N SER A 292 19.28 -2.64 4.65
CA SER A 292 17.88 -2.88 4.28
C SER A 292 17.62 -4.35 3.92
N LEU A 293 16.45 -4.85 4.32
CA LEU A 293 15.79 -5.94 3.59
C LEU A 293 14.83 -5.33 2.58
N GLU A 294 15.04 -5.63 1.31
CA GLU A 294 14.19 -5.19 0.21
C GLU A 294 13.43 -6.39 -0.32
N THR A 295 12.11 -6.29 -0.44
CA THR A 295 11.25 -7.35 -0.99
C THR A 295 10.78 -6.88 -2.35
N ASP A 296 11.36 -7.49 -3.39
CA ASP A 296 11.16 -7.15 -4.80
C ASP A 296 9.85 -7.72 -5.34
N GLN A 297 9.64 -9.02 -5.09
CA GLN A 297 8.46 -9.75 -5.55
C GLN A 297 8.08 -10.85 -4.55
N PHE A 298 6.84 -11.31 -4.63
CA PHE A 298 6.36 -12.47 -3.87
C PHE A 298 5.49 -13.36 -4.76
N ALA A 299 5.55 -14.67 -4.54
CA ALA A 299 4.58 -15.62 -5.08
C ALA A 299 3.57 -16.01 -3.99
N GLY A 300 2.40 -16.48 -4.42
CA GLY A 300 1.32 -16.97 -3.56
C GLY A 300 -0.05 -16.76 -4.18
N ASP A 301 -1.07 -17.29 -3.52
CA ASP A 301 -2.38 -17.54 -4.11
C ASP A 301 -3.50 -16.72 -3.45
N TYR A 302 -4.57 -16.48 -4.19
CA TYR A 302 -5.90 -16.12 -3.69
C TYR A 302 -6.82 -17.33 -3.69
N ILE A 303 -7.91 -17.24 -2.92
CA ILE A 303 -8.99 -18.21 -2.88
C ILE A 303 -10.30 -17.41 -2.87
N LYS A 304 -11.22 -17.70 -3.80
CA LYS A 304 -12.57 -17.11 -3.84
C LYS A 304 -13.57 -18.00 -3.09
N VAL A 305 -14.72 -17.43 -2.73
CA VAL A 305 -15.86 -18.18 -2.17
C VAL A 305 -16.95 -18.28 -3.23
N ILE A 306 -17.04 -19.43 -3.90
CA ILE A 306 -18.00 -19.69 -4.99
C ILE A 306 -19.11 -20.59 -4.45
N ASN A 307 -20.36 -20.10 -4.47
CA ASN A 307 -21.54 -20.82 -3.97
C ASN A 307 -21.38 -21.38 -2.53
N GLY A 308 -20.63 -20.67 -1.68
CA GLY A 308 -20.35 -21.06 -0.29
C GLY A 308 -19.19 -22.05 -0.11
N ASN A 309 -18.56 -22.52 -1.19
CA ASN A 309 -17.37 -23.36 -1.17
C ASN A 309 -16.12 -22.53 -1.51
N GLN A 310 -14.94 -22.99 -1.08
CA GLN A 310 -13.68 -22.40 -1.53
C GLN A 310 -13.37 -22.81 -2.98
N SER A 311 -12.79 -21.89 -3.76
CA SER A 311 -12.18 -22.22 -5.05
C SER A 311 -10.89 -23.03 -4.87
N SER A 312 -10.31 -23.50 -5.98
CA SER A 312 -8.88 -23.82 -5.99
C SER A 312 -8.05 -22.57 -5.70
N PRO A 313 -6.86 -22.69 -5.08
CA PRO A 313 -5.89 -21.60 -5.02
C PRO A 313 -5.44 -21.19 -6.42
N GLU A 314 -5.41 -19.89 -6.69
CA GLU A 314 -5.01 -19.30 -7.98
C GLU A 314 -3.97 -18.19 -7.75
N PRO A 315 -2.96 -18.01 -8.62
CA PRO A 315 -1.85 -17.10 -8.35
C PRO A 315 -2.26 -15.62 -8.44
N TRP A 316 -1.78 -14.81 -7.48
CA TRP A 316 -2.03 -13.36 -7.46
C TRP A 316 -1.40 -12.60 -8.64
N THR A 317 -0.39 -13.16 -9.31
CA THR A 317 0.50 -12.44 -10.25
C THR A 317 -0.22 -11.66 -11.35
N TYR A 318 -1.25 -12.24 -11.98
CA TYR A 318 -2.00 -11.56 -13.04
C TYR A 318 -2.71 -10.31 -12.52
N TRP A 319 -3.47 -10.47 -11.43
CA TRP A 319 -4.28 -9.42 -10.84
C TRP A 319 -3.45 -8.31 -10.22
N LEU A 320 -2.32 -8.62 -9.57
CA LEU A 320 -1.39 -7.60 -9.07
C LEU A 320 -0.94 -6.65 -10.19
N THR A 321 -0.58 -7.18 -11.37
CA THR A 321 -0.21 -6.35 -12.52
C THR A 321 -1.37 -5.48 -13.02
N GLN A 322 -2.61 -5.97 -13.02
CA GLN A 322 -3.78 -5.16 -13.40
C GLN A 322 -4.01 -4.03 -12.39
N ILE A 323 -4.02 -4.35 -11.09
CA ILE A 323 -4.19 -3.41 -9.98
C ILE A 323 -3.11 -2.32 -10.03
N GLU A 324 -1.84 -2.69 -10.24
CA GLU A 324 -0.72 -1.73 -10.32
C GLU A 324 -0.88 -0.74 -11.47
N GLN A 325 -1.37 -1.19 -12.63
CA GLN A 325 -1.58 -0.36 -13.81
C GLN A 325 -2.86 0.47 -13.78
N SER A 326 -3.85 0.13 -12.95
CA SER A 326 -5.17 0.77 -12.90
C SER A 326 -5.48 1.55 -11.62
N SER A 327 -4.53 1.67 -10.69
CA SER A 327 -4.74 2.31 -9.38
C SER A 327 -3.71 3.36 -8.99
N ALA A 328 -4.11 4.26 -8.09
CA ALA A 328 -3.21 5.08 -7.29
C ALA A 328 -2.86 4.36 -5.98
N ARG A 329 -1.60 4.45 -5.54
CA ARG A 329 -1.08 3.83 -4.30
C ARG A 329 -1.01 4.86 -3.17
N LEU A 330 -1.59 4.53 -2.02
CA LEU A 330 -1.56 5.33 -0.80
C LEU A 330 -0.95 4.51 0.35
N ILE A 331 0.04 5.06 1.05
CA ILE A 331 0.61 4.46 2.27
C ILE A 331 0.31 5.37 3.46
N LEU A 332 -0.32 4.84 4.51
CA LEU A 332 -0.41 5.52 5.80
C LEU A 332 0.68 4.97 6.72
N ASN A 333 1.58 5.85 7.20
CA ASN A 333 2.52 5.55 8.27
C ASN A 333 2.12 6.32 9.53
N ASP A 334 1.85 5.60 10.63
CA ASP A 334 1.50 6.17 11.93
C ASP A 334 2.61 6.12 12.98
N GLY A 335 3.84 5.81 12.55
CA GLY A 335 5.02 5.68 13.41
C GLY A 335 5.17 4.27 13.99
N ASP A 336 4.05 3.65 14.38
CA ASP A 336 3.99 2.26 14.86
C ASP A 336 3.86 1.24 13.71
N SER A 337 3.19 1.63 12.62
CA SER A 337 2.79 0.73 11.55
C SER A 337 2.68 1.42 10.20
N GLU A 338 2.76 0.61 9.13
CA GLU A 338 2.39 1.03 7.79
C GLU A 338 1.22 0.21 7.26
N THR A 339 0.22 0.92 6.73
CA THR A 339 -0.93 0.34 6.05
C THR A 339 -0.91 0.81 4.59
N GLU A 340 -0.91 -0.14 3.65
CA GLU A 340 -0.91 0.15 2.23
C GLU A 340 -2.32 -0.02 1.67
N ARG A 341 -2.76 0.96 0.87
CA ARG A 341 -4.03 0.95 0.15
C ARG A 341 -3.78 1.35 -1.29
N ARG A 342 -4.67 0.88 -2.14
CA ARG A 342 -4.80 1.36 -3.52
C ARG A 342 -6.23 1.80 -3.74
N ILE A 343 -6.44 2.57 -4.79
CA ILE A 343 -7.77 2.95 -5.25
C ILE A 343 -7.79 3.03 -6.77
N ALA A 344 -8.85 2.49 -7.37
CA ALA A 344 -9.11 2.53 -8.79
C ALA A 344 -9.02 3.99 -9.28
N ALA A 345 -8.28 4.20 -10.37
CA ALA A 345 -8.06 5.51 -10.94
C ALA A 345 -7.94 5.40 -12.45
N ARG A 346 -8.25 6.50 -13.15
CA ARG A 346 -8.07 6.57 -14.60
C ARG A 346 -6.59 6.72 -14.96
N THR A 347 -6.15 6.16 -16.09
CA THR A 347 -4.79 6.42 -16.59
C THR A 347 -4.63 7.88 -17.02
N ALA A 348 -3.39 8.36 -17.15
CA ALA A 348 -3.15 9.74 -17.60
C ALA A 348 -3.42 9.91 -19.11
N GLU A 349 -3.23 8.83 -19.87
CA GLU A 349 -3.35 8.72 -21.32
C GLU A 349 -4.81 8.52 -21.76
N GLY A 350 -5.57 7.71 -21.03
CA GLY A 350 -6.97 7.34 -21.31
C GLY A 350 -8.02 8.16 -20.55
N TYR A 351 -7.62 9.21 -19.82
CA TYR A 351 -8.45 9.87 -18.79
C TYR A 351 -9.87 10.28 -19.23
N ASP A 352 -10.02 10.77 -20.46
CA ASP A 352 -11.30 11.24 -21.00
C ASP A 352 -12.12 10.12 -21.69
N GLN A 353 -11.57 8.91 -21.81
CA GLN A 353 -12.19 7.74 -22.44
C GLN A 353 -12.55 6.66 -21.43
N GLU A 354 -11.78 6.52 -20.34
CA GLU A 354 -12.10 5.61 -19.24
C GLU A 354 -13.33 6.06 -18.46
N THR A 355 -14.20 5.11 -18.11
CA THR A 355 -15.49 5.36 -17.47
C THR A 355 -15.47 5.24 -15.95
N LYS A 356 -14.46 4.57 -15.38
CA LYS A 356 -14.09 4.54 -13.94
C LYS A 356 -14.44 5.83 -13.21
N PRO A 357 -15.11 5.79 -12.04
CA PRO A 357 -15.39 6.99 -11.26
C PRO A 357 -14.13 7.80 -10.97
N GLU A 358 -14.22 9.13 -11.11
CA GLU A 358 -13.13 10.02 -10.69
C GLU A 358 -13.07 10.06 -9.15
N VAL A 359 -11.87 9.93 -8.58
CA VAL A 359 -11.66 9.97 -7.13
C VAL A 359 -10.63 11.04 -6.79
N THR A 360 -10.97 11.91 -5.84
CA THR A 360 -10.01 12.89 -5.28
C THR A 360 -9.17 12.30 -4.15
N LEU A 361 -8.01 12.89 -3.87
CA LEU A 361 -7.14 12.45 -2.78
C LEU A 361 -7.87 12.40 -1.42
N GLY A 362 -8.75 13.38 -1.14
CA GLY A 362 -9.54 13.38 0.09
C GLY A 362 -10.61 12.28 0.13
N GLU A 363 -11.26 11.95 -1.00
CA GLU A 363 -12.17 10.78 -1.05
C GLU A 363 -11.40 9.48 -0.87
N ALA A 364 -10.22 9.35 -1.47
CA ALA A 364 -9.38 8.16 -1.28
C ALA A 364 -8.96 7.98 0.18
N MET A 365 -8.58 9.08 0.86
CA MET A 365 -8.26 9.09 2.29
C MET A 365 -9.45 8.64 3.16
N GLU A 366 -10.67 9.09 2.83
CA GLU A 366 -11.90 8.70 3.52
C GLU A 366 -12.24 7.22 3.27
N LEU A 367 -12.27 6.79 2.00
CA LEU A 367 -12.64 5.43 1.60
C LEU A 367 -11.66 4.35 2.07
N THR A 368 -10.36 4.65 2.10
CA THR A 368 -9.32 3.63 2.34
C THR A 368 -8.79 3.58 3.78
N PHE A 369 -8.81 4.72 4.49
CA PHE A 369 -8.30 4.85 5.86
C PHE A 369 -9.32 5.42 6.86
N GLY A 370 -10.50 5.89 6.42
CA GLY A 370 -11.49 6.53 7.28
C GLY A 370 -11.10 7.94 7.72
N ILE A 371 -10.22 8.63 6.99
CA ILE A 371 -9.77 9.99 7.30
C ILE A 371 -10.70 10.99 6.59
N PRO A 372 -11.53 11.76 7.31
CA PRO A 372 -12.51 12.66 6.68
C PRO A 372 -11.84 13.90 6.07
N LYS A 373 -12.41 14.41 4.97
CA LYS A 373 -12.02 15.70 4.36
C LYS A 373 -12.14 16.84 5.39
N SER A 374 -11.06 17.59 5.57
CA SER A 374 -11.01 18.75 6.50
C SER A 374 -9.80 19.65 6.21
N ASP A 375 -9.81 20.91 6.67
CA ASP A 375 -8.69 21.86 6.46
C ASP A 375 -7.34 21.37 7.01
N LYS A 376 -7.39 20.48 8.02
CA LYS A 376 -6.23 19.90 8.71
C LYS A 376 -6.47 18.41 8.95
N PRO A 377 -6.33 17.57 7.91
CA PRO A 377 -6.64 16.15 8.03
C PRO A 377 -5.66 15.49 9.00
N ALA A 378 -6.22 14.68 9.90
CA ALA A 378 -5.51 14.06 11.00
C ALA A 378 -5.90 12.58 11.12
N TYR A 379 -4.97 11.75 11.56
CA TYR A 379 -5.19 10.35 11.87
C TYR A 379 -4.80 10.09 13.32
N LYS A 380 -5.70 9.46 14.11
CA LYS A 380 -5.56 9.23 15.57
C LYS A 380 -5.27 10.49 16.42
N GLY A 381 -5.40 11.69 15.86
CA GLY A 381 -5.12 12.98 16.52
C GLY A 381 -3.89 13.70 15.94
N ASP A 382 -3.04 12.99 15.20
CA ASP A 382 -1.82 13.53 14.61
C ASP A 382 -2.07 14.08 13.20
N LEU A 383 -1.49 15.25 12.91
CA LEU A 383 -1.62 15.91 11.60
C LEU A 383 -0.88 15.13 10.51
N ILE A 384 -1.53 15.00 9.35
CA ILE A 384 -0.99 14.31 8.19
C ILE A 384 -0.05 15.24 7.42
N GLN A 385 1.13 14.73 7.10
CA GLN A 385 2.06 15.31 6.14
C GLN A 385 2.07 14.46 4.87
N TYR A 386 2.07 15.11 3.72
CA TYR A 386 2.06 14.44 2.42
C TYR A 386 3.48 14.24 1.91
N VAL A 387 3.77 13.05 1.39
CA VAL A 387 5.02 12.73 0.68
C VAL A 387 4.64 12.14 -0.67
N PHE A 388 5.19 12.70 -1.74
CA PHE A 388 4.97 12.26 -3.12
C PHE A 388 6.29 11.77 -3.74
N ASP A 389 6.19 10.87 -4.73
CA ASP A 389 7.30 10.65 -5.67
C ASP A 389 7.39 11.83 -6.65
N GLU A 390 8.46 11.91 -7.44
CA GLU A 390 8.66 13.02 -8.37
C GLU A 390 7.56 13.15 -9.44
N ASN A 391 6.98 12.05 -9.91
CA ASN A 391 5.98 12.09 -10.99
C ASN A 391 4.62 12.51 -10.45
N THR A 392 4.19 11.98 -9.29
CA THR A 392 2.99 12.46 -8.61
C THR A 392 3.13 13.94 -8.24
N ALA A 393 4.28 14.38 -7.71
CA ALA A 393 4.52 15.78 -7.38
C ALA A 393 4.38 16.74 -8.58
N LYS A 394 4.78 16.31 -9.79
CA LYS A 394 4.62 17.09 -11.03
C LYS A 394 3.14 17.23 -11.42
N GLU A 395 2.36 16.15 -11.39
CA GLU A 395 0.93 16.17 -11.75
C GLU A 395 0.07 16.86 -10.68
N VAL A 396 0.32 16.63 -9.38
CA VAL A 396 -0.30 17.38 -8.27
C VAL A 396 -0.11 18.88 -8.46
N LYS A 397 1.14 19.32 -8.71
CA LYS A 397 1.46 20.74 -8.94
C LYS A 397 0.78 21.33 -10.18
N LYS A 398 0.55 20.52 -11.22
CA LYS A 398 -0.20 20.94 -12.42
C LYS A 398 -1.69 21.11 -12.10
N GLN A 399 -2.30 20.19 -11.35
CA GLN A 399 -3.70 20.30 -10.95
C GLN A 399 -3.95 21.48 -10.01
N LEU A 400 -3.13 21.66 -8.96
CA LEU A 400 -3.24 22.80 -8.04
C LEU A 400 -3.15 24.15 -8.76
N LYS A 401 -2.25 24.28 -9.75
CA LYS A 401 -2.16 25.49 -10.59
C LYS A 401 -3.44 25.76 -11.39
N ASN A 402 -4.11 24.71 -11.87
CA ASN A 402 -5.37 24.85 -12.60
C ASN A 402 -6.56 25.19 -11.69
N MET A 403 -6.46 24.94 -10.38
CA MET A 403 -7.47 25.32 -9.38
C MET A 403 -7.37 26.80 -8.94
N GLY A 404 -6.23 27.46 -9.20
CA GLY A 404 -6.03 28.86 -8.84
C GLY A 404 -6.19 29.11 -7.33
N ASP A 405 -6.99 30.11 -6.97
CA ASP A 405 -7.24 30.50 -5.56
C ASP A 405 -8.03 29.45 -4.76
N GLN A 406 -8.56 28.40 -5.41
CA GLN A 406 -9.26 27.27 -4.77
C GLN A 406 -8.38 26.01 -4.63
N ALA A 407 -7.05 26.16 -4.75
CA ALA A 407 -6.11 25.05 -4.65
C ALA A 407 -6.18 24.35 -3.27
N ASP A 408 -6.46 23.05 -3.29
CA ASP A 408 -6.48 22.16 -2.12
C ASP A 408 -5.99 20.77 -2.55
N LEU A 409 -5.05 20.20 -1.79
CA LEU A 409 -4.53 18.86 -2.04
C LEU A 409 -5.63 17.79 -2.01
N GLN A 410 -6.64 17.93 -1.16
CA GLN A 410 -7.72 16.95 -1.03
C GLN A 410 -8.66 16.94 -2.24
N ASN A 411 -8.62 17.96 -3.09
CA ASN A 411 -9.40 18.05 -4.33
C ASN A 411 -8.60 17.63 -5.58
N VAL A 412 -7.33 17.25 -5.43
CA VAL A 412 -6.52 16.68 -6.53
C VAL A 412 -7.13 15.35 -6.96
N LYS A 413 -7.46 15.22 -8.25
CA LYS A 413 -7.97 13.97 -8.83
C LYS A 413 -6.81 12.98 -8.99
N LEU A 414 -6.99 11.78 -8.45
CA LEU A 414 -6.02 10.71 -8.56
C LEU A 414 -5.98 10.12 -9.98
N LYS A 415 -4.81 9.62 -10.36
CA LYS A 415 -4.55 8.91 -11.61
C LYS A 415 -3.78 7.64 -11.33
N ALA A 416 -3.94 6.65 -12.20
CA ALA A 416 -3.19 5.40 -12.09
C ALA A 416 -1.66 5.67 -12.09
N GLY A 417 -0.92 4.91 -11.29
CA GLY A 417 0.52 5.09 -11.09
C GLY A 417 0.92 6.24 -10.14
N MET A 418 -0.02 7.05 -9.62
CA MET A 418 0.29 8.01 -8.55
C MET A 418 0.69 7.28 -7.26
N GLN A 419 1.68 7.82 -6.55
CA GLN A 419 2.15 7.33 -5.26
C GLN A 419 2.10 8.44 -4.21
N VAL A 420 1.37 8.18 -3.13
CA VAL A 420 1.17 9.09 -1.99
C VAL A 420 1.52 8.37 -0.70
N MET A 421 2.31 9.01 0.16
CA MET A 421 2.50 8.58 1.54
C MET A 421 1.98 9.67 2.49
N LEU A 422 1.12 9.24 3.41
CA LEU A 422 0.53 10.02 4.48
C LEU A 422 1.33 9.70 5.74
N LYS A 423 2.14 10.65 6.22
CA LYS A 423 2.89 10.50 7.47
C LYS A 423 2.16 11.23 8.59
N THR A 424 1.84 10.49 9.64
CA THR A 424 1.62 11.05 10.97
C THR A 424 2.86 10.77 11.81
N ASN A 425 3.28 11.73 12.64
CA ASN A 425 4.52 11.71 13.42
C ASN A 425 5.83 11.74 12.61
N LEU A 426 6.17 12.91 12.07
CA LEU A 426 7.53 13.42 12.31
C LEU A 426 7.52 14.16 13.65
N VAL A 427 8.51 13.87 14.51
CA VAL A 427 8.77 14.65 15.73
C VAL A 427 8.80 16.13 15.36
N HIS A 428 7.90 16.91 15.95
CA HIS A 428 7.88 18.35 15.72
C HIS A 428 9.20 18.91 16.24
N ASN A 429 10.04 19.40 15.32
CA ASN A 429 11.43 19.76 15.59
C ASN A 429 11.44 21.07 16.43
N GLY A 430 11.25 20.95 17.74
CA GLY A 430 10.89 22.09 18.58
C GLY A 430 10.86 21.86 20.10
N SER A 431 10.74 20.62 20.62
CA SER A 431 10.99 20.36 22.06
C SER A 431 11.16 18.87 22.38
N PHE A 432 12.38 18.45 22.71
CA PHE A 432 12.58 17.27 23.55
C PHE A 432 12.26 17.65 25.01
N GLN A 433 11.07 17.29 25.49
CA GLN A 433 10.91 17.01 26.92
C GLN A 433 11.19 15.52 27.12
N ASN A 434 12.44 15.21 27.47
CA ASN A 434 12.82 13.86 27.88
C ASN A 434 12.15 13.56 29.23
N GLU A 435 11.21 12.61 29.28
CA GLU A 435 10.75 11.99 30.54
C GLU A 435 11.81 11.03 31.12
N PHE A 436 13.09 11.42 31.14
CA PHE A 436 14.14 10.72 31.87
C PHE A 436 15.23 11.69 32.36
N GLY A 437 15.22 11.96 33.67
CA GLY A 437 16.38 12.41 34.43
C GLY A 437 16.81 13.87 34.27
N ASP A 438 16.32 14.74 35.16
CA ASP A 438 16.92 16.05 35.39
C ASP A 438 18.34 15.88 36.00
N TRP A 439 19.37 16.17 35.21
CA TRP A 439 20.77 16.15 35.64
C TRP A 439 21.47 17.49 35.39
N GLY A 440 21.27 18.40 36.36
CA GLY A 440 22.37 19.14 36.97
C GLY A 440 23.09 20.20 36.12
N LYS A 441 22.63 21.45 36.22
CA LYS A 441 23.49 22.62 36.01
C LYS A 441 24.46 22.82 37.19
N SER A 442 25.70 22.37 37.03
CA SER A 442 26.91 22.91 37.69
C SER A 442 28.08 22.48 36.81
N LEU A 443 28.94 23.31 36.21
CA LEU A 443 29.79 24.45 36.63
C LEU A 443 30.27 25.12 35.31
N ALA A 444 30.90 26.29 35.18
CA ALA A 444 31.39 27.39 36.03
C ALA A 444 31.16 28.70 35.20
N VAL A 445 31.37 29.94 35.65
CA VAL A 445 32.23 30.54 36.70
C VAL A 445 31.43 31.59 37.47
#